data_AF-A0A2X2BYS4-F1
#
_entry.id   AF-A0A2X2BYS4-F1
#
_cell.length_a   1.000
_cell.length_b   1.000
_cell.length_c   1.000
_cell.angle_alpha   90.00
_cell.angle_beta   90.00
_cell.angle_gamma   90.00
#
_symmetry.space_group_name_H-M   'P 1'
#
loop_
_entity.id
_entity.type
_entity.pdbx_description
1 polymer ?
#
loop_
_entity_poly.entity_id
_entity_poly.type
_entity_poly.pdbx_seq_one_letter_code
_entity_poly.pdbx_strand_id
1 'polypeptide(L)'
;MTDSTVNRHLLESESIAERWSEVSASLSRLMNWMDSKEGWVVGVDSEFLDLLAKVIERVEDPDFASRLQNGENASQVALIFATLHSSRFLRVLEMLDKRSPGIVSRLTLSLGRLGGESEVFAELFYERLMLIHRCELLAQVFSLKRSQAIANCIQVIKGSQ
;
A
#
# COMPACT_ATOMS: atom_id res chain seq x y z
N MET A 1 0.41 -18.67 -22.48
CA MET A 1 -0.76 -17.83 -22.12
C MET A 1 -1.26 -18.33 -20.78
N THR A 2 -0.63 -17.88 -19.70
CA THR A 2 -1.22 -17.97 -18.37
C THR A 2 -2.42 -17.03 -18.34
N ASP A 3 -3.52 -17.55 -17.84
CA ASP A 3 -4.86 -17.05 -18.01
C ASP A 3 -5.06 -15.80 -17.14
N SER A 4 -5.21 -14.61 -17.73
CA SER A 4 -5.32 -13.34 -16.97
C SER A 4 -6.51 -13.34 -16.00
N THR A 5 -7.51 -14.17 -16.32
CA THR A 5 -8.68 -14.48 -15.48
C THR A 5 -8.27 -15.09 -14.12
N VAL A 6 -7.15 -15.82 -14.07
CA VAL A 6 -6.61 -16.44 -12.85
C VAL A 6 -5.96 -15.42 -11.94
N ASN A 7 -5.57 -14.22 -12.39
CA ASN A 7 -4.99 -13.22 -11.49
C ASN A 7 -5.99 -12.15 -11.03
N ARG A 8 -7.11 -11.95 -11.76
CA ARG A 8 -8.15 -10.97 -11.38
C ARG A 8 -8.75 -11.25 -10.01
N HIS A 9 -9.07 -12.51 -9.70
CA HIS A 9 -9.70 -12.87 -8.43
C HIS A 9 -8.87 -12.41 -7.22
N LEU A 10 -7.53 -12.39 -7.33
CA LEU A 10 -6.62 -11.91 -6.28
C LEU A 10 -6.73 -10.40 -5.98
N LEU A 11 -7.42 -9.63 -6.84
CA LEU A 11 -7.69 -8.20 -6.72
C LEU A 11 -9.15 -7.90 -6.34
N GLU A 12 -9.99 -8.93 -6.23
CA GLU A 12 -11.36 -8.78 -5.74
C GLU A 12 -11.36 -8.46 -4.23
N SER A 13 -12.34 -7.68 -3.78
CA SER A 13 -12.37 -7.15 -2.41
C SER A 13 -12.35 -8.26 -1.35
N GLU A 14 -13.00 -9.39 -1.62
CA GLU A 14 -13.01 -10.56 -0.73
C GLU A 14 -11.61 -11.16 -0.56
N SER A 15 -10.93 -11.47 -1.68
CA SER A 15 -9.56 -12.01 -1.65
C SER A 15 -8.54 -11.03 -1.06
N ILE A 16 -8.74 -9.72 -1.23
CA ILE A 16 -7.91 -8.69 -0.59
C ILE A 16 -8.11 -8.70 0.93
N ALA A 17 -9.37 -8.75 1.39
CA ALA A 17 -9.67 -8.81 2.82
C ALA A 17 -9.12 -10.08 3.46
N GLU A 18 -9.26 -11.22 2.80
CA GLU A 18 -8.67 -12.50 3.21
C GLU A 18 -7.15 -12.37 3.30
N ARG A 19 -6.49 -11.86 2.26
CA ARG A 19 -5.03 -11.66 2.26
C ARG A 19 -4.54 -10.86 3.45
N TRP A 20 -5.20 -9.74 3.79
CA TRP A 20 -4.77 -8.93 4.93
C TRP A 20 -5.05 -9.58 6.28
N SER A 21 -6.10 -10.41 6.36
CA SER A 21 -6.40 -11.20 7.55
C SER A 21 -5.33 -12.28 7.83
N GLU A 22 -4.79 -12.92 6.78
CA GLU A 22 -3.69 -13.88 6.87
C GLU A 22 -2.39 -13.23 7.35
N VAL A 23 -2.11 -11.99 6.91
CA VAL A 23 -0.90 -11.27 7.31
C VAL A 23 -0.94 -10.91 8.79
N SER A 24 -2.00 -10.21 9.23
CA SER A 24 -2.29 -10.02 10.65
C SER A 24 -3.65 -9.36 10.90
N ALA A 25 -4.27 -9.67 12.04
CA ALA A 25 -5.49 -9.01 12.48
C ALA A 25 -5.33 -7.49 12.71
N SER A 26 -4.13 -7.00 13.04
CA SER A 26 -3.85 -5.57 13.16
C SER A 26 -3.83 -4.87 11.80
N LEU A 27 -3.16 -5.47 10.82
CA LEU A 27 -3.06 -4.90 9.48
C LEU A 27 -4.42 -4.93 8.78
N SER A 28 -5.17 -6.04 8.88
CA SER A 28 -6.54 -6.14 8.36
C SER A 28 -7.45 -5.03 8.92
N ARG A 29 -7.39 -4.76 10.24
CA ARG A 29 -8.14 -3.64 10.84
C ARG A 29 -7.70 -2.28 10.33
N LEU A 30 -6.39 -2.06 10.15
CA LEU A 30 -5.86 -0.82 9.60
C LEU A 30 -6.35 -0.61 8.16
N MET A 31 -6.29 -1.64 7.32
CA MET A 31 -6.77 -1.59 5.93
C MET A 31 -8.25 -1.23 5.86
N ASN A 32 -9.10 -1.93 6.63
CA ASN A 32 -10.53 -1.63 6.70
C ASN A 32 -10.79 -0.18 7.18
N TRP A 33 -10.01 0.29 8.16
CA TRP A 33 -10.14 1.65 8.65
C TRP A 33 -9.73 2.68 7.58
N MET A 34 -8.60 2.47 6.88
CA MET A 34 -8.16 3.33 5.79
C MET A 34 -9.21 3.40 4.69
N ASP A 35 -9.68 2.24 4.19
CA ASP A 35 -10.69 2.15 3.15
C ASP A 35 -12.00 2.86 3.56
N SER A 36 -12.40 2.78 4.83
CA SER A 36 -13.59 3.48 5.36
C SER A 36 -13.51 5.01 5.33
N LYS A 37 -12.29 5.57 5.19
CA LYS A 37 -12.04 7.01 5.07
C LYS A 37 -11.93 7.47 3.62
N GLU A 38 -11.87 6.54 2.68
CA GLU A 38 -11.68 6.83 1.25
C GLU A 38 -13.02 6.83 0.50
N GLY A 39 -14.00 7.59 1.00
CA GLY A 39 -15.32 7.71 0.37
C GLY A 39 -15.30 8.33 -1.04
N TRP A 40 -14.15 8.86 -1.47
CA TRP A 40 -13.90 9.36 -2.82
C TRP A 40 -13.56 8.26 -3.83
N VAL A 41 -13.18 7.05 -3.39
CA VAL A 41 -12.84 5.95 -4.28
C VAL A 41 -14.13 5.38 -4.87
N VAL A 42 -14.24 5.44 -6.20
CA VAL A 42 -15.33 4.80 -6.93
C VAL A 42 -15.01 3.31 -7.06
N GLY A 43 -16.02 2.45 -6.90
CA GLY A 43 -15.87 1.02 -7.09
C GLY A 43 -15.26 0.69 -8.46
N VAL A 44 -14.22 -0.14 -8.46
CA VAL A 44 -13.59 -0.63 -9.69
C VAL A 44 -14.44 -1.75 -10.29
N ASP A 45 -14.68 -1.68 -11.59
CA ASP A 45 -15.38 -2.74 -12.32
C ASP A 45 -14.45 -3.91 -12.68
N SER A 46 -15.03 -4.98 -13.21
CA SER A 46 -14.27 -6.18 -13.58
C SER A 46 -13.27 -5.92 -14.70
N GLU A 47 -13.60 -5.04 -15.66
CA GLU A 47 -12.72 -4.73 -16.79
C GLU A 47 -11.45 -4.01 -16.31
N PHE A 48 -11.60 -3.06 -15.40
CA PHE A 48 -10.49 -2.38 -14.76
C PHE A 48 -9.60 -3.37 -14.00
N LEU A 49 -10.19 -4.30 -13.24
CA LEU A 49 -9.42 -5.33 -12.52
C LEU A 49 -8.67 -6.27 -13.47
N ASP A 50 -9.26 -6.63 -14.62
CA ASP A 50 -8.60 -7.44 -15.64
C ASP A 50 -7.40 -6.72 -16.27
N LEU A 51 -7.54 -5.43 -16.56
CA LEU A 51 -6.44 -4.60 -17.06
C LEU A 51 -5.33 -4.46 -16.02
N LEU A 52 -5.69 -4.24 -14.75
CA LEU A 52 -4.74 -4.14 -13.66
C LEU A 52 -3.97 -5.45 -13.45
N ALA A 53 -4.64 -6.60 -13.53
CA ALA A 53 -4.01 -7.91 -13.48
C ALA A 53 -3.00 -8.10 -14.61
N LYS A 54 -3.32 -7.66 -15.84
CA LYS A 54 -2.39 -7.69 -16.98
C LYS A 54 -1.16 -6.80 -16.75
N VAL A 55 -1.33 -5.62 -16.15
CA VAL A 55 -0.19 -4.76 -15.77
C VAL A 55 0.72 -5.48 -14.78
N ILE A 56 0.15 -6.13 -13.78
CA ILE A 56 0.89 -6.90 -12.78
C ILE A 56 1.65 -8.07 -13.42
N GLU A 57 1.06 -8.78 -14.37
CA GLU A 57 1.77 -9.84 -15.10
C GLU A 57 2.91 -9.27 -15.96
N ARG A 58 2.68 -8.13 -16.60
CA ARG A 58 3.63 -7.53 -17.53
C ARG A 58 4.91 -7.01 -16.86
N VAL A 59 4.94 -6.75 -15.56
CA VAL A 59 6.18 -6.30 -14.90
C VAL A 59 7.26 -7.38 -14.79
N GLU A 60 6.95 -8.63 -15.13
CA GLU A 60 7.97 -9.68 -15.32
C GLU A 60 8.87 -9.41 -16.52
N ASP A 61 8.38 -8.68 -17.52
CA ASP A 61 9.17 -8.18 -18.65
C ASP A 61 10.00 -6.97 -18.21
N PRO A 62 11.35 -7.07 -18.18
CA PRO A 62 12.22 -5.98 -17.73
C PRO A 62 12.05 -4.67 -18.51
N ASP A 63 11.74 -4.75 -19.81
CA ASP A 63 11.53 -3.55 -20.62
C ASP A 63 10.24 -2.86 -20.24
N PHE A 64 9.18 -3.62 -19.97
CA PHE A 64 7.94 -3.08 -19.45
C PHE A 64 8.12 -2.48 -18.06
N ALA A 65 8.79 -3.20 -17.15
CA ALA A 65 9.07 -2.71 -15.79
C ALA A 65 9.89 -1.40 -15.81
N SER A 66 10.89 -1.31 -16.69
CA SER A 66 11.68 -0.09 -16.89
C SER A 66 10.84 1.06 -17.43
N ARG A 67 9.92 0.80 -18.37
CA ARG A 67 9.00 1.82 -18.87
C ARG A 67 8.00 2.30 -17.82
N LEU A 68 7.51 1.41 -16.95
CA LEU A 68 6.51 1.73 -15.92
C LEU A 68 7.00 2.83 -14.96
N GLN A 69 8.30 2.84 -14.67
CA GLN A 69 8.95 3.79 -13.76
C GLN A 69 9.48 5.05 -14.47
N ASN A 70 9.25 5.23 -15.79
CA ASN A 70 9.62 6.45 -16.51
C ASN A 70 8.59 7.57 -16.23
N GLY A 71 9.04 8.82 -16.12
CA GLY A 71 8.25 9.95 -15.57
C GLY A 71 6.77 10.01 -15.99
N GLU A 72 6.47 10.00 -17.29
CA GLU A 72 5.09 10.04 -17.79
C GLU A 72 4.26 8.81 -17.36
N ASN A 73 4.82 7.61 -17.51
CA ASN A 73 4.14 6.39 -17.09
C ASN A 73 4.03 6.28 -15.56
N ALA A 74 5.04 6.73 -14.82
CA ALA A 74 5.01 6.78 -13.36
C ALA A 74 3.87 7.68 -12.88
N SER A 75 3.66 8.83 -13.54
CA SER A 75 2.52 9.70 -13.28
C SER A 75 1.18 9.00 -13.56
N GLN A 76 1.06 8.28 -14.68
CA GLN A 76 -0.17 7.54 -14.99
C GLN A 76 -0.43 6.41 -13.97
N VAL A 77 0.63 5.73 -13.51
CA VAL A 77 0.55 4.71 -12.46
C VAL A 77 0.11 5.32 -11.13
N ALA A 78 0.63 6.49 -10.76
CA ALA A 78 0.17 7.20 -9.56
C ALA A 78 -1.33 7.54 -9.63
N LEU A 79 -1.79 8.01 -10.80
CA LEU A 79 -3.21 8.26 -11.03
C LEU A 79 -4.05 6.98 -10.89
N ILE A 80 -3.63 5.87 -11.49
CA ILE A 80 -4.29 4.57 -11.35
C ILE A 80 -4.34 4.15 -9.87
N PHE A 81 -3.26 4.34 -9.12
CA PHE A 81 -3.25 4.00 -7.69
C PHE A 81 -4.13 4.92 -6.85
N ALA A 82 -4.28 6.18 -7.23
CA ALA A 82 -5.18 7.11 -6.56
C ALA A 82 -6.66 6.69 -6.66
N THR A 83 -7.04 5.96 -7.71
CA THR A 83 -8.41 5.44 -7.86
C THR A 83 -8.68 4.15 -7.08
N LEU A 84 -7.68 3.57 -6.43
CA LEU A 84 -7.83 2.35 -5.63
C LEU A 84 -8.06 2.70 -4.16
N HIS A 85 -8.78 1.83 -3.47
CA HIS A 85 -8.74 1.76 -2.02
C HIS A 85 -7.33 1.36 -1.55
N SER A 86 -6.95 1.84 -0.36
CA SER A 86 -5.65 1.58 0.24
C SER A 86 -5.33 0.09 0.33
N SER A 87 -6.29 -0.74 0.73
CA SER A 87 -6.12 -2.20 0.80
C SER A 87 -5.75 -2.83 -0.54
N ARG A 88 -6.41 -2.41 -1.63
CA ARG A 88 -6.13 -2.89 -3.00
C ARG A 88 -4.84 -2.33 -3.53
N PHE A 89 -4.60 -1.04 -3.32
CA PHE A 89 -3.36 -0.36 -3.69
C PHE A 89 -2.14 -1.11 -3.14
N LEU A 90 -2.12 -1.42 -1.85
CA LEU A 90 -1.01 -2.14 -1.22
C LEU A 90 -0.90 -3.58 -1.70
N ARG A 91 -2.03 -4.22 -2.00
CA ARG A 91 -2.04 -5.56 -2.58
C ARG A 91 -1.38 -5.56 -3.95
N VAL A 92 -1.68 -4.56 -4.78
CA VAL A 92 -1.05 -4.40 -6.09
C VAL A 92 0.45 -4.18 -5.92
N LEU A 93 0.89 -3.30 -5.01
CA LEU A 93 2.31 -3.12 -4.73
C LEU A 93 3.00 -4.43 -4.31
N GLU A 94 2.39 -5.20 -3.41
CA GLU A 94 2.90 -6.51 -3.00
C GLU A 94 3.05 -7.46 -4.19
N MET A 95 2.07 -7.50 -5.09
CA MET A 95 2.09 -8.36 -6.27
C MET A 95 3.13 -7.91 -7.30
N LEU A 96 3.28 -6.59 -7.51
CA LEU A 96 4.30 -6.02 -8.39
C LEU A 96 5.71 -6.36 -7.88
N ASP A 97 5.98 -6.15 -6.59
CA ASP A 97 7.31 -6.39 -6.01
C ASP A 97 7.67 -7.89 -5.99
N LYS A 98 6.68 -8.76 -5.79
CA LYS A 98 6.86 -10.23 -5.89
C LYS A 98 7.29 -10.68 -7.28
N ARG A 99 6.75 -10.05 -8.34
CA ARG A 99 7.04 -10.40 -9.74
C ARG A 99 8.29 -9.70 -10.28
N SER A 100 8.55 -8.47 -9.83
CA SER A 100 9.71 -7.67 -10.23
C SER A 100 10.35 -7.03 -8.99
N PRO A 101 11.26 -7.73 -8.31
CA PRO A 101 11.84 -7.25 -7.06
C PRO A 101 12.43 -5.83 -7.15
N GLY A 102 12.04 -4.99 -6.20
CA GLY A 102 12.47 -3.61 -6.10
C GLY A 102 11.77 -2.65 -7.06
N ILE A 103 10.77 -3.10 -7.84
CA ILE A 103 10.01 -2.21 -8.73
C ILE A 103 9.27 -1.15 -7.95
N VAL A 104 8.73 -1.49 -6.78
CA VAL A 104 8.00 -0.54 -5.93
C VAL A 104 8.97 0.53 -5.42
N SER A 105 10.18 0.16 -5.01
CA SER A 105 11.22 1.11 -4.60
C SER A 105 11.64 2.05 -5.73
N ARG A 106 11.83 1.51 -6.95
CA ARG A 106 12.19 2.35 -8.12
C ARG A 106 11.05 3.28 -8.53
N LEU A 107 9.82 2.78 -8.54
CA LEU A 107 8.63 3.60 -8.79
C LEU A 107 8.52 4.71 -7.73
N THR A 108 8.70 4.38 -6.46
CA THR A 108 8.71 5.34 -5.36
C THR A 108 9.77 6.44 -5.56
N LEU A 109 10.95 6.12 -6.10
CA LEU A 109 11.95 7.14 -6.43
C LEU A 109 11.55 8.01 -7.64
N SER A 110 10.93 7.40 -8.65
CA SER A 110 10.45 8.11 -9.84
C SER A 110 9.32 9.08 -9.52
N LEU A 111 8.37 8.68 -8.66
CA LEU A 111 7.26 9.51 -8.21
C LEU A 111 7.75 10.78 -7.49
N GLY A 112 8.87 10.69 -6.77
CA GLY A 112 9.42 11.81 -6.00
C GLY A 112 10.08 12.88 -6.87
N ARG A 113 10.14 12.65 -8.17
CA ARG A 113 10.63 13.59 -9.18
C ARG A 113 9.51 14.19 -10.01
N LEU A 114 8.26 13.79 -9.77
CA LEU A 114 7.11 14.39 -10.42
C LEU A 114 6.83 15.78 -9.83
N GLY A 115 6.20 16.63 -10.63
CA GLY A 115 5.72 17.94 -10.21
C GLY A 115 4.49 18.34 -11.03
N GLY A 116 3.87 19.46 -10.67
CA GLY A 116 2.67 19.94 -11.35
C GLY A 116 1.43 19.13 -10.96
N GLU A 117 0.49 18.93 -11.87
CA GLU A 117 -0.79 18.27 -11.57
C GLU A 117 -0.64 16.82 -11.08
N SER A 118 0.45 16.15 -11.47
CA SER A 118 0.74 14.77 -11.05
C SER A 118 1.25 14.63 -9.62
N GLU A 119 1.68 15.75 -9.02
CA GLU A 119 2.26 15.78 -7.68
C GLU A 119 1.25 15.31 -6.62
N VAL A 120 -0.02 15.71 -6.74
CA VAL A 120 -1.07 15.30 -5.80
C VAL A 120 -1.28 13.78 -5.74
N PHE A 121 -1.13 13.08 -6.87
CA PHE A 121 -1.26 11.62 -6.91
C PHE A 121 -0.03 10.93 -6.31
N ALA A 122 1.15 11.50 -6.52
CA ALA A 122 2.37 11.04 -5.88
C ALA A 122 2.32 11.26 -4.37
N GLU A 123 1.83 12.41 -3.90
CA GLU A 123 1.62 12.69 -2.47
C GLU A 123 0.69 11.67 -1.83
N LEU A 124 -0.48 11.40 -2.43
CA LEU A 124 -1.40 10.38 -1.92
C LEU A 124 -0.74 8.99 -1.84
N PHE A 125 0.06 8.63 -2.85
CA PHE A 125 0.85 7.39 -2.83
C PHE A 125 1.79 7.34 -1.60
N TYR A 126 2.55 8.40 -1.35
CA TYR A 126 3.45 8.47 -0.20
C TYR A 126 2.71 8.48 1.14
N GLU A 127 1.62 9.23 1.25
CA GLU A 127 0.82 9.30 2.47
C GLU A 127 0.30 7.92 2.87
N ARG A 128 -0.23 7.16 1.91
CA ARG A 128 -0.71 5.78 2.15
C ARG A 128 0.41 4.87 2.63
N LEU A 129 1.59 4.92 2.03
CA LEU A 129 2.75 4.13 2.48
C LEU A 129 3.22 4.54 3.88
N MET A 130 3.34 5.84 4.11
CA MET A 130 3.80 6.39 5.38
C MET A 130 2.84 6.11 6.53
N LEU A 131 1.54 6.04 6.26
CA LEU A 131 0.54 5.76 7.29
C LEU A 131 0.73 4.37 7.90
N ILE A 132 1.02 3.36 7.09
CA ILE A 132 1.29 1.99 7.57
C ILE A 132 2.50 2.00 8.49
N HIS A 133 3.61 2.60 8.03
CA HIS A 133 4.83 2.68 8.81
C HIS A 133 4.63 3.44 10.12
N ARG A 134 3.89 4.55 10.09
CA ARG A 134 3.53 5.33 11.29
C ARG A 134 2.67 4.50 12.25
N CYS A 135 1.69 3.76 11.77
CA CYS A 135 0.85 2.91 12.61
C CYS A 135 1.66 1.79 13.29
N GLU A 136 2.59 1.16 12.57
CA GLU A 136 3.50 0.16 13.14
C GLU A 136 4.40 0.76 14.21
N LEU A 137 5.03 1.89 13.93
CA LEU A 137 5.88 2.60 14.89
C LEU A 137 5.10 3.04 16.13
N LEU A 138 3.89 3.59 15.96
CA LEU A 138 3.03 3.97 17.09
C LEU A 138 2.66 2.76 17.95
N ALA A 139 2.33 1.63 17.33
CA ALA A 139 2.04 0.39 18.06
C ALA A 139 3.24 -0.10 18.88
N GLN A 140 4.46 0.07 18.37
CA GLN A 140 5.69 -0.26 19.10
C GLN A 140 5.98 0.74 20.23
N VAL A 141 5.91 2.04 19.93
CA VAL A 141 6.21 3.14 20.86
C VAL A 141 5.24 3.15 22.03
N PHE A 142 3.95 3.02 21.76
CA PHE A 142 2.88 3.02 22.77
C PHE A 142 2.40 1.61 23.15
N SER A 143 3.27 0.61 23.00
CA SER A 143 2.96 -0.75 23.42
C SER A 143 2.73 -0.83 24.94
N LEU A 144 1.81 -1.70 25.36
CA LEU A 144 1.47 -1.93 26.77
C LEU A 144 2.71 -2.12 27.63
N LYS A 145 3.68 -2.91 27.16
CA LYS A 145 4.96 -3.16 27.83
C LYS A 145 5.75 -1.88 28.08
N ARG A 146 5.87 -1.00 27.08
CA ARG A 146 6.58 0.29 27.22
C ARG A 146 5.83 1.23 28.14
N SER A 147 4.50 1.31 28.00
CA SER A 147 3.65 2.13 28.87
C SER A 147 3.74 1.70 30.34
N GLN A 148 3.72 0.39 30.62
CA GLN A 148 3.90 -0.15 31.97
C GLN A 148 5.30 0.14 32.53
N ALA A 149 6.35 -0.02 31.71
CA ALA A 149 7.71 0.30 32.13
C ALA A 149 7.86 1.78 32.50
N ILE A 150 7.30 2.69 31.70
CA ILE A 150 7.30 4.14 31.98
C ILE A 150 6.52 4.42 33.28
N ALA A 151 5.34 3.84 33.45
CA ALA A 151 4.52 4.03 34.65
C ALA A 151 5.26 3.58 35.92
N ASN A 152 5.91 2.42 35.88
CA ASN A 152 6.70 1.89 37.00
C ASN A 152 7.86 2.82 37.35
N CYS A 153 8.60 3.32 36.35
CA CYS A 153 9.68 4.29 36.60
C CYS A 153 9.18 5.58 37.26
N ILE A 154 8.03 6.10 36.83
CA ILE A 154 7.43 7.30 37.45
C ILE A 154 7.05 7.04 38.91
N GLN A 155 6.51 5.85 39.23
CA GLN A 155 6.17 5.48 40.61
C GLN A 155 7.41 5.37 41.50
N VAL A 156 8.51 4.78 41.01
CA VAL A 156 9.78 4.70 41.74
C VAL A 156 10.33 6.09 42.07
N ILE A 157 10.26 7.04 41.12
CA ILE A 157 10.70 8.43 41.35
C ILE A 157 9.86 9.09 42.43
N LYS A 158 8.52 8.89 42.42
CA LYS A 158 7.62 9.45 43.44
C LYS A 158 7.81 8.84 44.83
N GLY A 159 8.13 7.55 44.92
CA GLY A 159 8.36 6.87 46.20
C GLY A 159 9.74 7.11 46.81
N SER A 160 10.65 7.73 46.05
CA SER A 160 12.00 8.11 46.49
C SER A 160 12.12 9.57 46.95
N GLN A 161 11.00 10.29 47.02
CA GLN A 161 10.85 11.63 47.63
C GLN A 161 10.10 11.51 48.96
#